data_AF-A0A0G1VKX1-F1
#
_entry.id   AF-A0A0G1VKX1-F1
#
_cell.length_a   1.000
_cell.length_b   1.000
_cell.length_c   1.000
_cell.angle_alpha   90.00
_cell.angle_beta   90.00
_cell.angle_gamma   90.00
#
_symmetry.space_group_name_H-M   'P 1'
#
loop_
_entity.id
_entity.type
_entity.pdbx_description
1 polymer ?
#
loop_
_entity_poly.entity_id
_entity_poly.type
_entity_poly.pdbx_seq_one_letter_code
_entity_poly.pdbx_strand_id
1 'polypeptide(L)'
;MPKIINNIQINNSGKQNHDKNNASKKWWESTWFQVVMLFAALATIFSFIFYISRPTISVKENTPTKNIEPTQNNNFTITGYKMNNLATSTEAFLTGLRKKDDLRQLSALESDLTIQELSSKAYFYVSSVYLGVTPRENSSVILDARVNRFRSYSNLYFEMHKISPTEIYLLGFISEESYIRINKNNNIIKNITIFPHQVDNTDYLIILPIQKITEANDRDIEFDDGSTVRAVDLKIQN
;
A
#
# COMPACT_ATOMS: atom_id res chain seq x y z
N MET A 1 26.40 2.58 -94.70
CA MET A 1 25.63 3.84 -94.63
C MET A 1 25.70 4.38 -93.21
N PRO A 2 25.96 5.68 -93.05
CA PRO A 2 26.44 6.28 -91.80
C PRO A 2 25.29 6.52 -90.82
N LYS A 3 25.54 6.41 -89.52
CA LYS A 3 24.61 6.90 -88.48
C LYS A 3 25.26 8.07 -87.75
N ILE A 4 24.57 9.19 -87.89
CA ILE A 4 24.87 10.54 -87.41
C ILE A 4 24.91 10.54 -85.88
N ILE A 5 25.98 11.11 -85.31
CA ILE A 5 26.11 11.41 -83.88
C ILE A 5 25.57 12.83 -83.68
N ASN A 6 24.43 12.97 -83.00
CA ASN A 6 23.94 14.26 -82.53
C ASN A 6 24.40 14.51 -81.10
N ASN A 7 25.19 15.59 -80.95
CA ASN A 7 25.53 16.24 -79.70
C ASN A 7 24.26 16.74 -79.00
N ILE A 8 24.06 16.37 -77.73
CA ILE A 8 23.15 17.05 -76.82
C ILE A 8 23.98 17.55 -75.64
N GLN A 9 24.23 18.86 -75.60
CA GLN A 9 24.67 19.55 -74.40
C GLN A 9 23.49 19.62 -73.43
N ILE A 10 23.64 19.04 -72.24
CA ILE A 10 22.71 19.25 -71.13
C ILE A 10 23.30 20.35 -70.25
N ASN A 11 22.63 21.50 -70.26
CA ASN A 11 22.91 22.61 -69.36
C ASN A 11 22.55 22.24 -67.92
N ASN A 12 23.52 22.34 -67.01
CA ASN A 12 23.30 22.27 -65.56
C ASN A 12 22.78 23.64 -65.06
N SER A 13 21.48 23.74 -64.78
CA SER A 13 20.95 24.77 -63.89
C SER A 13 19.95 24.14 -62.91
N GLY A 14 20.31 24.12 -61.64
CA GLY A 14 19.45 23.50 -60.62
C GLY A 14 20.13 23.24 -59.28
N LYS A 15 20.88 24.21 -58.74
CA LYS A 15 21.31 24.20 -57.33
C LYS A 15 20.96 25.54 -56.71
N GLN A 16 19.79 25.61 -56.08
CA GLN A 16 19.50 26.49 -54.94
C GLN A 16 18.05 26.25 -54.52
N ASN A 17 17.86 25.35 -53.56
CA ASN A 17 16.73 25.34 -52.62
C ASN A 17 16.91 24.17 -51.66
N HIS A 18 17.78 24.30 -50.65
CA HIS A 18 17.79 23.32 -49.56
C HIS A 18 18.13 23.86 -48.15
N ASP A 19 18.34 25.17 -47.97
CA ASP A 19 18.84 25.69 -46.68
C ASP A 19 17.77 26.27 -45.73
N LYS A 20 16.49 26.27 -46.07
CA LYS A 20 15.45 26.87 -45.20
C LYS A 20 14.90 25.95 -44.10
N ASN A 21 15.14 24.63 -44.16
CA ASN A 21 14.56 23.67 -43.21
C ASN A 21 15.44 23.38 -41.97
N ASN A 22 16.68 23.86 -41.94
CA ASN A 22 17.60 23.61 -40.80
C ASN A 22 17.53 24.69 -39.70
N ALA A 23 16.97 25.86 -39.98
CA ALA A 23 16.88 26.95 -39.01
C ALA A 23 15.72 26.77 -38.00
N SER A 24 14.58 26.22 -38.43
CA SER A 24 13.42 26.00 -37.56
C SER A 24 13.63 24.84 -36.58
N LYS A 25 14.38 23.81 -36.97
CA LYS A 25 14.66 22.63 -36.14
C LYS A 25 15.53 22.98 -34.92
N LYS A 26 16.54 23.86 -35.10
CA LYS A 26 17.40 24.33 -33.99
C LYS A 26 16.67 25.22 -32.97
N TRP A 27 15.65 25.97 -33.40
CA TRP A 27 14.90 26.85 -32.49
C TRP A 27 13.99 26.06 -31.54
N TRP A 28 13.36 24.99 -32.04
CA TRP A 28 12.50 24.10 -31.24
C TRP A 28 13.30 23.28 -30.20
N GLU A 29 14.49 22.80 -30.56
CA GLU A 29 15.38 22.09 -29.63
C GLU A 29 15.87 23.01 -28.49
N SER A 30 16.13 24.29 -28.79
CA SER A 30 16.55 25.27 -27.77
C SER A 30 15.44 25.65 -26.79
N THR A 31 14.19 25.75 -27.25
CA THR A 31 13.06 26.11 -26.37
C THR A 31 12.68 24.94 -25.47
N TRP A 32 12.69 23.71 -25.99
CA TRP A 32 12.42 22.53 -25.18
C TRP A 32 13.46 22.34 -24.06
N PHE A 33 14.75 22.57 -24.36
CA PHE A 33 15.81 22.51 -23.35
C PHE A 33 15.60 23.52 -22.22
N GLN A 34 15.16 24.74 -22.54
CA GLN A 34 14.87 25.77 -21.53
C GLN A 34 13.69 25.38 -20.64
N VAL A 35 12.64 24.77 -21.20
CA VAL A 35 11.49 24.28 -20.42
C VAL A 35 11.91 23.16 -19.48
N VAL A 36 12.69 22.17 -19.97
CA VAL A 36 13.18 21.07 -19.12
C VAL A 36 14.06 21.59 -17.98
N MET A 37 14.96 22.54 -18.26
CA MET A 37 15.80 23.15 -17.23
C MET A 37 14.98 23.94 -16.19
N LEU A 38 13.91 24.62 -16.61
CA LEU A 38 13.00 25.32 -15.71
C LEU A 38 12.26 24.35 -14.77
N PHE A 39 11.74 23.23 -15.30
CA PHE A 39 11.08 22.21 -14.48
C PHE A 39 12.04 21.53 -13.51
N ALA A 40 13.28 21.26 -13.93
CA ALA A 40 14.31 20.73 -13.06
C ALA A 40 14.64 21.70 -11.91
N ALA A 41 14.75 23.00 -12.20
CA ALA A 41 14.99 24.03 -11.18
C ALA A 41 13.80 24.18 -10.22
N LEU A 42 12.57 24.07 -10.70
CA LEU A 42 11.38 24.11 -9.83
C LEU A 42 11.32 22.87 -8.93
N ALA A 43 11.64 21.67 -9.46
CA ALA A 43 11.66 20.44 -8.68
C ALA A 43 12.71 20.46 -7.56
N THR A 44 13.89 21.06 -7.80
CA THR A 44 14.91 21.21 -6.74
C THR A 44 14.48 22.19 -5.67
N ILE A 45 13.88 23.33 -6.03
CA ILE A 45 13.31 24.28 -5.06
C ILE A 45 12.22 23.62 -4.22
N PHE A 46 11.30 22.89 -4.86
CA PHE A 46 10.21 22.22 -4.15
C PHE A 46 10.72 21.14 -3.18
N SER A 47 11.72 20.36 -3.60
CA SER A 47 12.38 19.37 -2.75
C SER A 47 13.07 20.01 -1.54
N PHE A 48 13.70 21.18 -1.74
CA PHE A 48 14.38 21.91 -0.66
C PHE A 48 13.40 22.49 0.36
N ILE A 49 12.26 23.04 -0.08
CA ILE A 49 11.19 23.53 0.81
C ILE A 49 10.65 22.38 1.67
N PHE A 50 10.39 21.21 1.07
CA PHE A 50 9.91 20.03 1.80
C PHE A 50 10.92 19.48 2.80
N TYR A 51 12.22 19.58 2.47
CA TYR A 51 13.30 19.16 3.36
C TYR A 51 13.43 20.06 4.60
N ILE A 52 13.37 21.38 4.42
CA ILE A 52 13.49 22.35 5.52
C ILE A 52 12.21 22.40 6.37
N SER A 53 11.05 22.12 5.78
CA SER A 53 9.77 22.18 6.48
C SER A 53 9.48 20.97 7.38
N ARG A 54 10.43 20.05 7.57
CA ARG A 54 10.27 18.98 8.57
C ARG A 54 10.32 19.61 9.96
N PRO A 55 9.20 19.65 10.71
CA PRO A 55 9.23 20.19 12.07
C PRO A 55 10.15 19.31 12.91
N THR A 56 11.22 19.90 13.44
CA THR A 56 12.00 19.30 14.51
C THR A 56 11.12 19.31 15.76
N ILE A 57 10.48 18.17 16.01
CA ILE A 57 9.77 17.93 17.27
C ILE A 57 10.84 17.86 18.36
N SER A 58 11.06 19.00 19.01
CA SER A 58 11.81 19.11 20.25
C SER A 58 10.97 18.47 21.36
N VAL A 59 11.20 17.18 21.59
CA VAL A 59 10.63 16.49 22.76
C VAL A 59 11.42 16.96 23.98
N LYS A 60 10.79 17.80 24.80
CA LYS A 60 11.26 18.08 26.16
C LYS A 60 11.15 16.80 26.99
N GLU A 61 12.29 16.16 27.21
CA GLU A 61 12.43 15.05 28.13
C GLU A 61 12.40 15.57 29.57
N ASN A 62 11.24 15.44 30.23
CA ASN A 62 11.11 15.71 31.66
C ASN A 62 10.64 14.44 32.39
N THR A 63 11.57 13.93 33.21
CA THR A 63 11.37 13.30 34.53
C THR A 63 10.96 11.82 34.58
N PRO A 64 11.65 10.99 35.42
CA PRO A 64 11.54 9.54 35.39
C PRO A 64 10.19 9.07 35.93
N THR A 65 9.42 8.44 35.05
CA THR A 65 8.21 7.73 35.46
C THR A 65 8.62 6.36 35.97
N LYS A 66 8.42 6.17 37.27
CA LYS A 66 8.42 4.91 38.01
C LYS A 66 7.98 3.74 37.12
N ASN A 67 8.87 2.75 36.95
CA ASN A 67 8.56 1.47 36.30
C ASN A 67 7.32 0.86 36.96
N ILE A 68 6.17 1.06 36.33
CA ILE A 68 5.03 0.19 36.48
C ILE A 68 5.21 -0.80 35.34
N GLU A 69 5.75 -1.98 35.64
CA GLU A 69 5.63 -3.11 34.73
C GLU A 69 4.12 -3.29 34.45
N PRO A 70 3.66 -3.14 33.20
CA PRO A 70 2.29 -3.51 32.90
C PRO A 70 2.22 -5.02 33.07
N THR A 71 1.49 -5.47 34.08
CA THR A 71 1.03 -6.86 34.16
C THR A 71 0.03 -7.06 33.02
N GLN A 72 0.56 -7.31 31.81
CA GLN A 72 -0.19 -7.63 30.60
C GLN A 72 -0.86 -8.98 30.79
N ASN A 73 -2.05 -9.00 31.38
CA ASN A 73 -2.93 -10.15 31.30
C ASN A 73 -3.67 -10.10 29.95
N ASN A 74 -2.92 -10.40 28.89
CA ASN A 74 -3.30 -10.19 27.50
C ASN A 74 -3.88 -11.47 26.89
N ASN A 75 -5.12 -11.83 27.26
CA ASN A 75 -5.87 -12.86 26.54
C ASN A 75 -6.44 -12.30 25.22
N PHE A 76 -5.55 -11.85 24.33
CA PHE A 76 -5.88 -11.46 22.97
C PHE A 76 -6.24 -12.73 22.17
N THR A 77 -7.52 -13.01 21.98
CA THR A 77 -7.98 -14.22 21.30
C THR A 77 -8.19 -13.94 19.81
N ILE A 78 -7.71 -14.84 18.95
CA ILE A 78 -8.02 -14.79 17.52
C ILE A 78 -9.48 -15.24 17.38
N THR A 79 -10.33 -14.35 16.87
CA THR A 79 -11.74 -14.66 16.63
C THR A 79 -11.94 -14.89 15.16
N GLY A 80 -12.78 -15.86 14.77
CA GLY A 80 -13.14 -16.04 13.37
C GLY A 80 -14.60 -16.41 13.18
N TYR A 81 -15.13 -15.99 12.03
CA TYR A 81 -16.52 -16.13 11.65
C TYR A 81 -16.61 -16.79 10.28
N LYS A 82 -17.42 -17.83 10.15
CA LYS A 82 -17.73 -18.41 8.85
C LYS A 82 -18.66 -17.46 8.10
N MET A 83 -18.25 -17.08 6.90
CA MET A 83 -18.93 -16.16 6.01
C MET A 83 -19.64 -16.94 4.92
N ASN A 84 -20.80 -16.44 4.51
CA ASN A 84 -21.55 -16.98 3.39
C ASN A 84 -21.01 -16.29 2.13
N ASN A 85 -20.89 -16.98 0.97
CA ASN A 85 -20.22 -16.52 -0.27
C ASN A 85 -20.86 -15.30 -0.99
N LEU A 86 -21.51 -14.40 -0.27
CA LEU A 86 -22.18 -13.22 -0.80
C LEU A 86 -21.49 -11.95 -0.30
N ALA A 87 -20.91 -11.16 -1.21
CA ALA A 87 -20.23 -9.89 -0.89
C ALA A 87 -21.12 -8.92 -0.08
N THR A 88 -22.42 -8.86 -0.39
CA THR A 88 -23.40 -8.07 0.38
C THR A 88 -23.51 -8.54 1.84
N SER A 89 -23.35 -9.84 2.08
CA SER A 89 -23.36 -10.39 3.45
C SER A 89 -22.10 -10.01 4.21
N THR A 90 -20.95 -9.93 3.53
CA THR A 90 -19.68 -9.49 4.12
C THR A 90 -19.71 -8.04 4.58
N GLU A 91 -20.11 -7.11 3.72
CA GLU A 91 -20.14 -5.69 4.10
C GLU A 91 -21.21 -5.41 5.17
N ALA A 92 -22.35 -6.11 5.13
CA ALA A 92 -23.36 -6.03 6.19
C ALA A 92 -22.81 -6.53 7.54
N PHE A 93 -22.06 -7.64 7.53
CA PHE A 93 -21.39 -8.16 8.72
C PHE A 93 -20.35 -7.17 9.25
N LEU A 94 -19.46 -6.66 8.39
CA LEU A 94 -18.45 -5.67 8.77
C LEU A 94 -19.10 -4.40 9.32
N THR A 95 -20.19 -3.93 8.71
CA THR A 95 -20.96 -2.80 9.24
C THR A 95 -21.53 -3.09 10.63
N GLY A 96 -22.05 -4.29 10.86
CA GLY A 96 -22.51 -4.72 12.19
C GLY A 96 -21.37 -4.75 13.21
N LEU A 97 -20.21 -5.27 12.82
CA LEU A 97 -19.02 -5.32 13.66
C LEU A 97 -18.50 -3.92 14.03
N ARG A 98 -18.36 -3.03 13.04
CA ARG A 98 -17.96 -1.62 13.25
C ARG A 98 -18.91 -0.92 14.22
N LYS A 99 -20.22 -1.13 14.09
CA LYS A 99 -21.22 -0.57 15.02
C LYS A 99 -21.11 -1.16 16.43
N LYS A 100 -20.93 -2.48 16.54
CA LYS A 100 -20.77 -3.19 17.82
C LYS A 100 -19.59 -2.62 18.62
N ASP A 101 -18.49 -2.33 17.94
CA ASP A 101 -17.26 -1.85 18.57
C ASP A 101 -17.18 -0.31 18.68
N ASP A 102 -18.24 0.38 18.24
CA ASP A 102 -18.38 1.85 18.19
C ASP A 102 -17.26 2.51 17.38
N LEU A 103 -17.03 2.02 16.16
CA LEU A 103 -15.98 2.49 15.26
C LEU A 103 -16.51 3.50 14.27
N ARG A 104 -15.88 4.66 14.23
CA ARG A 104 -16.07 5.63 13.17
C ARG A 104 -15.13 5.37 12.00
N GLN A 105 -15.53 5.84 10.83
CA GLN A 105 -14.62 5.95 9.69
C GLN A 105 -13.57 7.05 9.97
N LEU A 106 -12.41 6.96 9.32
CA LEU A 106 -11.47 8.08 9.25
C LEU A 106 -12.13 9.32 8.63
N SER A 107 -11.75 10.49 9.15
CA SER A 107 -11.98 11.77 8.50
C SER A 107 -11.01 11.96 7.33
N ALA A 108 -11.27 12.95 6.47
CA ALA A 108 -10.41 13.24 5.33
C ALA A 108 -8.97 13.64 5.74
N LEU A 109 -8.79 14.24 6.92
CA LEU A 109 -7.49 14.70 7.43
C LEU A 109 -6.69 13.57 8.10
N GLU A 110 -7.29 12.40 8.29
CA GLU A 110 -6.64 11.24 8.90
C GLU A 110 -6.11 10.23 7.88
N SER A 111 -6.42 10.41 6.59
CA SER A 111 -5.76 9.66 5.52
C SER A 111 -4.26 9.97 5.49
N ASP A 112 -3.45 8.97 5.16
CA ASP A 112 -1.99 9.03 5.13
C ASP A 112 -1.31 9.25 6.48
N LEU A 113 -2.04 9.30 7.60
CA LEU A 113 -1.43 9.15 8.93
C LEU A 113 -0.91 7.72 9.12
N THR A 114 0.01 7.52 10.06
CA THR A 114 0.38 6.16 10.50
C THR A 114 -0.68 5.59 11.43
N ILE A 115 -0.75 4.26 11.56
CA ILE A 115 -1.64 3.61 12.53
C ILE A 115 -1.40 4.16 13.94
N GLN A 116 -0.15 4.42 14.32
CA GLN A 116 0.21 4.94 15.63
C GLN A 116 -0.41 6.33 15.89
N GLU A 117 -0.35 7.23 14.90
CA GLU A 117 -0.84 8.61 14.96
C GLU A 117 -2.37 8.71 15.04
N LEU A 118 -3.10 7.70 14.58
CA LEU A 118 -4.56 7.71 14.59
C LEU A 118 -5.15 7.81 15.99
N SER A 119 -6.27 8.51 16.12
CA SER A 119 -7.09 8.40 17.31
C SER A 119 -7.77 7.02 17.40
N SER A 120 -8.21 6.65 18.61
CA SER A 120 -8.89 5.38 18.85
C SER A 120 -10.32 5.38 18.32
N LYS A 121 -10.99 4.23 18.38
CA LYS A 121 -12.37 4.00 17.92
C LYS A 121 -12.55 4.27 16.43
N ALA A 122 -11.60 3.82 15.62
CA ALA A 122 -11.61 4.01 14.18
C ALA A 122 -11.45 2.70 13.41
N TYR A 123 -12.09 2.63 12.24
CA TYR A 123 -11.78 1.63 11.21
C TYR A 123 -11.20 2.30 9.97
N PHE A 124 -10.25 1.63 9.32
CA PHE A 124 -9.50 2.14 8.19
C PHE A 124 -8.96 1.01 7.33
N TYR A 125 -8.32 1.37 6.22
CA TYR A 125 -7.75 0.43 5.28
C TYR A 125 -6.24 0.61 5.16
N VAL A 126 -5.51 -0.49 5.09
CA VAL A 126 -4.05 -0.51 4.94
C VAL A 126 -3.70 -1.38 3.74
N SER A 127 -2.84 -0.87 2.87
CA SER A 127 -2.33 -1.65 1.74
C SER A 127 -1.42 -2.77 2.26
N SER A 128 -1.55 -3.97 1.69
CA SER A 128 -0.72 -5.13 2.05
C SER A 128 0.78 -4.85 2.01
N VAL A 129 1.23 -3.96 1.11
CA VAL A 129 2.65 -3.55 0.98
C VAL A 129 3.19 -2.87 2.23
N TYR A 130 2.32 -2.27 3.04
CA TYR A 130 2.68 -1.66 4.32
C TYR A 130 2.54 -2.62 5.50
N LEU A 131 1.98 -3.81 5.27
CA LEU A 131 1.89 -4.86 6.29
C LEU A 131 3.12 -5.77 6.30
N GLY A 132 3.99 -5.69 5.30
CA GLY A 132 5.24 -6.45 5.26
C GLY A 132 6.17 -6.09 6.43
N VAL A 133 6.42 -7.07 7.30
CA VAL A 133 7.40 -7.04 8.37
C VAL A 133 8.41 -8.14 8.08
N THR A 134 9.61 -7.76 7.64
CA THR A 134 10.67 -8.74 7.38
C THR A 134 11.05 -9.48 8.68
N PRO A 135 11.61 -10.71 8.63
CA PRO A 135 11.91 -11.52 9.83
C PRO A 135 12.90 -10.90 10.84
N ARG A 136 13.37 -9.67 10.61
CA ARG A 136 14.27 -8.90 11.49
C ARG A 136 13.62 -7.66 12.07
N GLU A 137 12.40 -7.34 11.67
CA GLU A 137 11.70 -6.12 12.04
C GLU A 137 10.58 -6.46 13.05
N ASN A 138 10.48 -5.66 14.10
CA ASN A 138 9.48 -5.86 15.15
C ASN A 138 8.07 -5.50 14.63
N SER A 139 7.03 -6.00 15.30
CA SER A 139 5.61 -5.63 15.06
C SER A 139 5.32 -4.12 15.11
N SER A 140 6.26 -3.32 15.61
CA SER A 140 6.23 -1.85 15.50
C SER A 140 6.14 -1.36 14.06
N VAL A 141 6.66 -2.09 13.07
CA VAL A 141 6.59 -1.67 11.66
C VAL A 141 5.14 -1.62 11.15
N ILE A 142 4.26 -2.49 11.63
CA ILE A 142 2.83 -2.43 11.28
C ILE A 142 2.22 -1.12 11.82
N LEU A 143 2.66 -0.65 13.00
CA LEU A 143 2.16 0.60 13.56
C LEU A 143 2.56 1.85 12.74
N ASP A 144 3.65 1.74 11.97
CA ASP A 144 4.13 2.79 11.07
C ASP A 144 3.44 2.76 9.70
N ALA A 145 2.59 1.75 9.42
CA ALA A 145 1.87 1.63 8.17
C ALA A 145 0.94 2.83 7.93
N ARG A 146 0.93 3.33 6.69
CA ARG A 146 0.07 4.44 6.26
C ARG A 146 -1.35 3.95 6.01
N VAL A 147 -2.32 4.71 6.51
CA VAL A 147 -3.73 4.34 6.46
C VAL A 147 -4.50 5.11 5.39
N ASN A 148 -5.61 4.52 4.96
CA ASN A 148 -6.54 5.17 4.03
C ASN A 148 -7.99 5.07 4.53
N ARG A 149 -8.75 6.15 4.29
CA ARG A 149 -10.18 6.21 4.59
C ARG A 149 -11.03 5.27 3.72
N PHE A 150 -10.60 5.04 2.49
CA PHE A 150 -11.32 4.28 1.48
C PHE A 150 -10.52 3.04 1.06
N ARG A 151 -11.25 1.97 0.73
CA ARG A 151 -10.66 0.77 0.15
C ARG A 151 -10.44 1.01 -1.35
N SER A 152 -9.26 1.49 -1.73
CA SER A 152 -8.96 1.83 -3.13
C SER A 152 -9.00 0.61 -4.05
N TYR A 153 -8.48 -0.53 -3.58
CA TYR A 153 -8.48 -1.80 -4.32
C TYR A 153 -8.78 -2.95 -3.37
N SER A 154 -9.84 -3.71 -3.64
CA SER A 154 -10.28 -4.82 -2.77
C SER A 154 -9.25 -5.93 -2.64
N ASN A 155 -8.41 -6.11 -3.65
CA ASN A 155 -7.38 -7.14 -3.70
C ASN A 155 -6.04 -6.75 -3.05
N LEU A 156 -5.92 -5.52 -2.53
CA LEU A 156 -4.68 -5.03 -1.90
C LEU A 156 -4.90 -4.50 -0.48
N TYR A 157 -6.09 -4.00 -0.17
CA TYR A 157 -6.33 -3.26 1.07
C TYR A 157 -7.06 -4.11 2.11
N PHE A 158 -6.40 -4.32 3.24
CA PHE A 158 -6.97 -4.95 4.43
C PHE A 158 -7.70 -3.92 5.27
N GLU A 159 -8.79 -4.33 5.90
CA GLU A 159 -9.46 -3.51 6.91
C GLU A 159 -8.79 -3.72 8.28
N MET A 160 -8.62 -2.64 9.03
CA MET A 160 -8.09 -2.67 10.39
C MET A 160 -8.96 -1.85 11.33
N HIS A 161 -9.08 -2.33 12.57
CA HIS A 161 -9.87 -1.71 13.62
C HIS A 161 -8.93 -1.30 14.76
N LYS A 162 -8.93 -0.01 15.13
CA LYS A 162 -8.21 0.52 16.30
C LYS A 162 -9.23 0.87 17.37
N ILE A 163 -9.42 -0.02 18.35
CA ILE A 163 -10.38 0.16 19.45
C ILE A 163 -9.79 1.10 20.51
N SER A 164 -8.52 0.88 20.84
CA SER A 164 -7.70 1.66 21.76
C SER A 164 -6.24 1.65 21.28
N PRO A 165 -5.31 2.42 21.89
CA PRO A 165 -3.90 2.40 21.50
C PRO A 165 -3.24 1.01 21.60
N THR A 166 -3.77 0.13 22.45
CA THR A 166 -3.26 -1.23 22.68
C THR A 166 -4.12 -2.32 22.05
N GLU A 167 -5.30 -1.99 21.52
CA GLU A 167 -6.23 -2.95 20.93
C GLU A 167 -6.44 -2.61 19.46
N ILE A 168 -5.60 -3.20 18.62
CA ILE A 168 -5.57 -2.98 17.18
C ILE A 168 -5.67 -4.32 16.50
N TYR A 169 -6.60 -4.44 15.56
CA TYR A 169 -6.94 -5.70 14.93
C TYR A 169 -6.83 -5.58 13.41
N LEU A 170 -6.20 -6.58 12.81
CA LEU A 170 -6.16 -6.82 11.38
C LEU A 170 -7.28 -7.79 11.02
N LEU A 171 -8.10 -7.43 10.04
CA LEU A 171 -9.17 -8.28 9.53
C LEU A 171 -8.74 -8.89 8.20
N GLY A 172 -8.92 -10.21 8.05
CA GLY A 172 -8.57 -10.90 6.81
C GLY A 172 -9.31 -12.23 6.68
N PHE A 173 -9.39 -12.73 5.46
CA PHE A 173 -10.03 -13.99 5.11
C PHE A 173 -9.00 -15.12 5.07
N ILE A 174 -9.38 -16.30 5.55
CA ILE A 174 -8.56 -17.52 5.52
C ILE A 174 -9.41 -18.74 5.15
N SER A 175 -8.75 -19.83 4.77
CA SER A 175 -9.41 -21.12 4.57
C SER A 175 -9.89 -21.75 5.88
N GLU A 176 -10.90 -22.61 5.78
CA GLU A 176 -11.40 -23.41 6.91
C GLU A 176 -10.26 -24.25 7.56
N GLU A 177 -9.40 -24.84 6.74
CA GLU A 177 -8.23 -25.59 7.22
C GLU A 177 -7.30 -24.72 8.07
N SER A 178 -7.01 -23.51 7.59
CA SER A 178 -6.18 -22.55 8.33
C SER A 178 -6.84 -22.14 9.64
N TYR A 179 -8.15 -21.89 9.63
CA TYR A 179 -8.91 -21.55 10.84
C TYR A 179 -8.87 -22.67 11.89
N ILE A 180 -9.11 -23.93 11.48
CA ILE A 180 -9.01 -25.11 12.35
C ILE A 180 -7.59 -25.24 12.91
N ARG A 181 -6.56 -25.04 12.08
CA ARG A 181 -5.15 -25.08 12.51
C ARG A 181 -4.84 -24.00 13.55
N ILE A 182 -5.37 -22.78 13.41
CA ILE A 182 -5.18 -21.68 14.37
C ILE A 182 -5.85 -22.00 15.72
N ASN A 183 -7.03 -22.62 15.71
CA ASN A 183 -7.77 -22.92 16.94
C ASN A 183 -7.26 -24.14 17.72
N LYS A 184 -6.40 -24.98 17.14
CA LYS A 184 -5.75 -26.07 17.89
C LYS A 184 -4.85 -25.47 18.98
N ASN A 185 -5.16 -25.75 20.24
CA ASN A 185 -4.59 -25.07 21.41
C ASN A 185 -3.22 -25.64 21.79
N ASN A 186 -2.17 -25.21 21.11
CA ASN A 186 -0.83 -25.79 21.27
C ASN A 186 0.31 -24.78 21.50
N ASN A 187 0.05 -23.50 21.78
CA ASN A 187 1.06 -22.45 22.04
C ASN A 187 2.22 -22.41 21.03
N ILE A 188 2.00 -22.91 19.82
CA ILE A 188 3.00 -22.98 18.75
C ILE A 188 2.82 -21.75 17.84
N ILE A 189 3.94 -21.21 17.37
CA ILE A 189 3.96 -20.20 16.31
C ILE A 189 3.34 -20.80 15.03
N LYS A 190 2.37 -20.11 14.43
CA LYS A 190 1.64 -20.61 13.24
C LYS A 190 1.87 -19.70 12.05
N ASN A 191 2.04 -20.32 10.89
CA ASN A 191 2.05 -19.62 9.61
C ASN A 191 0.66 -19.67 9.00
N ILE A 192 0.13 -18.51 8.61
CA ILE A 192 -1.20 -18.38 8.01
C ILE A 192 -1.13 -17.40 6.84
N THR A 193 -1.83 -17.70 5.76
CA THR A 193 -2.00 -16.77 4.65
C THR A 193 -3.36 -16.12 4.80
N ILE A 194 -3.41 -14.79 4.80
CA ILE A 194 -4.65 -14.02 4.92
C ILE A 194 -4.91 -13.22 3.63
N PHE A 195 -6.19 -13.02 3.31
CA PHE A 195 -6.64 -12.30 2.12
C PHE A 195 -7.49 -11.08 2.50
N PRO A 196 -7.43 -9.96 1.75
CA PRO A 196 -8.15 -8.73 2.08
C PRO A 196 -9.67 -8.81 1.81
N HIS A 197 -10.10 -9.77 0.98
CA HIS A 197 -11.49 -10.09 0.71
C HIS A 197 -11.62 -11.59 0.48
N GLN A 198 -12.85 -12.09 0.48
CA GLN A 198 -13.14 -13.49 0.21
C GLN A 198 -12.77 -13.85 -1.23
N VAL A 199 -11.89 -14.83 -1.37
CA VAL A 199 -11.47 -15.44 -2.64
C VAL A 199 -11.42 -16.96 -2.49
N ASP A 200 -11.90 -17.69 -3.48
CA ASP A 200 -12.02 -19.15 -3.42
C ASP A 200 -12.60 -19.64 -2.07
N ASN A 201 -12.07 -20.74 -1.53
CA ASN A 201 -12.47 -21.38 -0.28
C ASN A 201 -11.98 -20.64 0.98
N THR A 202 -11.83 -19.31 0.95
CA THR A 202 -11.40 -18.49 2.11
C THR A 202 -12.58 -17.93 2.89
N ASP A 203 -13.47 -18.83 3.31
CA ASP A 203 -14.78 -18.46 3.86
C ASP A 203 -14.74 -18.02 5.33
N TYR A 204 -13.57 -17.93 5.96
CA TYR A 204 -13.45 -17.53 7.36
C TYR A 204 -12.85 -16.14 7.47
N LEU A 205 -13.64 -15.17 7.94
CA LEU A 205 -13.13 -13.87 8.35
C LEU A 205 -12.54 -13.98 9.75
N ILE A 206 -11.25 -13.71 9.89
CA ILE A 206 -10.56 -13.62 11.18
C ILE A 206 -10.34 -12.17 11.61
N ILE A 207 -10.37 -11.96 12.93
CA ILE A 207 -9.98 -10.74 13.61
C ILE A 207 -8.72 -11.05 14.40
N LEU A 208 -7.60 -10.52 13.95
CA LEU A 208 -6.26 -10.84 14.47
C LEU A 208 -5.66 -9.63 15.20
N PRO A 209 -5.41 -9.74 16.52
CA PRO A 209 -4.67 -8.72 17.26
C PRO A 209 -3.27 -8.55 16.66
N ILE A 210 -2.87 -7.32 16.31
CA ILE A 210 -1.57 -7.09 15.65
C ILE A 210 -0.39 -7.48 16.54
N GLN A 211 -0.57 -7.49 17.86
CA GLN A 211 0.46 -7.87 18.83
C GLN A 211 0.82 -9.36 18.73
N LYS A 212 -0.06 -10.18 18.15
CA LYS A 212 0.21 -11.59 17.88
C LYS A 212 1.01 -11.81 16.60
N ILE A 213 1.15 -10.80 15.74
CA ILE A 213 1.87 -10.89 14.48
C ILE A 213 3.36 -10.65 14.75
N THR A 214 4.18 -11.67 14.53
CA THR A 214 5.63 -11.57 14.70
C THR A 214 6.36 -11.31 13.39
N GLU A 215 5.81 -11.81 12.27
CA GLU A 215 6.35 -11.59 10.92
C GLU A 215 5.18 -11.50 9.93
N ALA A 216 5.37 -10.75 8.84
CA ALA A 216 4.36 -10.59 7.80
C ALA A 216 5.04 -10.38 6.45
N ASN A 217 4.63 -11.08 5.41
CA ASN A 217 5.17 -10.87 4.06
C ASN A 217 4.02 -10.86 3.06
N ASP A 218 3.95 -9.85 2.20
CA ASP A 218 2.98 -9.82 1.13
C ASP A 218 3.48 -10.58 -0.10
N ARG A 219 2.55 -11.20 -0.83
CA ARG A 219 2.82 -11.80 -2.14
C ARG A 219 1.59 -11.79 -3.01
N ASP A 220 1.81 -11.77 -4.31
CA ASP A 220 0.75 -11.96 -5.29
C ASP A 220 0.42 -13.46 -5.41
N ILE A 221 -0.87 -13.76 -5.42
CA ILE A 221 -1.43 -15.08 -5.70
C ILE A 221 -2.30 -14.95 -6.94
N GLU A 222 -1.93 -15.68 -7.98
CA GLU A 222 -2.68 -15.81 -9.22
C GLU A 222 -3.63 -17.00 -9.11
N PHE A 223 -4.88 -16.80 -9.54
CA PHE A 223 -5.93 -17.80 -9.55
C PHE A 223 -6.16 -18.35 -10.96
N ASP A 224 -6.85 -19.48 -11.05
CA ASP A 224 -7.11 -20.18 -12.32
C ASP A 224 -7.89 -19.32 -13.34
N ASP A 225 -8.65 -18.32 -12.86
CA ASP A 225 -9.38 -17.36 -13.69
C ASP A 225 -8.50 -16.20 -14.20
N GLY A 226 -7.20 -16.21 -13.88
CA GLY A 226 -6.24 -15.16 -14.21
C GLY A 226 -6.32 -13.92 -13.30
N SER A 227 -7.18 -13.93 -12.28
CA SER A 227 -7.21 -12.85 -11.29
C SER A 227 -6.01 -12.95 -10.36
N THR A 228 -5.59 -11.79 -9.82
CA THR A 228 -4.49 -11.72 -8.86
C THR A 228 -4.93 -11.01 -7.60
N VAL A 229 -4.67 -11.63 -6.45
CA VAL A 229 -4.86 -11.03 -5.14
C VAL A 229 -3.57 -11.00 -4.37
N ARG A 230 -3.31 -9.87 -3.71
CA ARG A 230 -2.17 -9.74 -2.83
C ARG A 230 -2.56 -10.23 -1.44
N ALA A 231 -2.05 -11.40 -1.11
CA ALA A 231 -2.21 -12.00 0.20
C ALA A 231 -1.06 -11.58 1.13
N VAL A 232 -1.24 -11.80 2.43
CA VAL A 232 -0.19 -11.62 3.42
C VAL A 232 0.03 -12.93 4.18
N ASP A 233 1.24 -13.45 4.12
CA ASP A 233 1.69 -14.58 4.93
C ASP A 233 2.15 -14.06 6.29
N LEU A 234 1.45 -14.47 7.34
CA LEU A 234 1.69 -14.05 8.72
C LEU A 234 2.26 -15.19 9.54
N LYS A 235 3.23 -14.86 10.39
CA LYS A 235 3.67 -15.68 11.50
C LYS A 235 3.03 -15.13 12.78
N ILE A 236 2.22 -15.96 13.44
CA ILE A 236 1.45 -15.56 14.61
C ILE A 236 1.84 -16.37 15.85
N GLN A 237 1.96 -15.70 16.99
CA GLN A 237 2.13 -16.32 18.30
C GLN A 237 0.78 -16.38 19.04
N ASN A 238 0.39 -17.57 19.48
CA ASN A 238 -0.91 -17.79 20.12
C ASN A 238 -0.87 -17.62 21.63
#